data_AF-A0A2R6PUL1-F1
#
_entry.id   AF-A0A2R6PUL1-F1
#
_cell.length_a   1.000
_cell.length_b   1.000
_cell.length_c   1.000
_cell.angle_alpha   90.00
_cell.angle_beta   90.00
_cell.angle_gamma   90.00
#
_symmetry.space_group_name_H-M   'P 1'
#
loop_
_entity.id
_entity.type
_entity.pdbx_description
1 polymer ?
#
loop_
_entity_poly.entity_id
_entity_poly.type
_entity_poly.pdbx_seq_one_letter_code
_entity_poly.pdbx_strand_id
1 'polypeptide(L)'
;MDPNPTTFPILSYVMSKLPSIGPKHASDVEFDIEQPRPPAASTEPSFDLEDRMPQLTDPKVIAAMRSAVSEVSQARSVLKTLGDRPDHEAVDTAKSKLAEIESKLSKQLEEIVLSPRPAEVERLEWRSHLAEKEKESRDAAEKQRQMYRAVISVDEMHEAYEKMLKDAEAKLERIYEAAVTGRGVVEEEGGSREVVNEVSEEVVGILQEASGKGLPSRTFISVNFPGFHRGL
;
A
#
# COMPACT_ATOMS: atom_id res chain seq x y z
N MET A 1 -8.06 -0.90 14.69
CA MET A 1 -8.64 -2.25 14.84
C MET A 1 -7.70 -3.11 15.67
N ASP A 2 -8.22 -3.69 16.75
CA ASP A 2 -7.51 -4.65 17.59
C ASP A 2 -8.06 -6.06 17.33
N PRO A 3 -7.21 -7.10 17.30
CA PRO A 3 -7.69 -8.47 17.12
C PRO A 3 -8.70 -8.79 18.23
N ASN A 4 -9.89 -9.25 17.83
CA ASN A 4 -10.92 -9.58 18.79
C ASN A 4 -10.50 -10.83 19.57
N PRO A 5 -10.39 -10.78 20.91
CA PRO A 5 -9.97 -11.93 21.72
C PRO A 5 -10.91 -13.13 21.63
N THR A 6 -12.16 -12.97 21.18
CA THR A 6 -13.08 -14.09 20.97
C THR A 6 -12.86 -14.81 19.63
N THR A 7 -12.36 -14.09 18.62
CA THR A 7 -12.12 -14.63 17.26
C THR A 7 -10.66 -15.03 17.06
N PHE A 8 -9.74 -14.31 17.70
CA PHE A 8 -8.29 -14.47 17.59
C PHE A 8 -7.64 -14.49 19.00
N PRO A 9 -7.92 -15.52 19.82
CA PRO A 9 -7.47 -15.57 21.21
C PRO A 9 -5.95 -15.59 21.37
N ILE A 10 -5.23 -16.39 20.58
CA ILE A 10 -3.76 -16.53 20.71
C ILE A 10 -3.08 -15.28 20.18
N LEU A 11 -3.52 -14.75 19.04
CA LEU A 11 -3.02 -13.52 18.47
C LEU A 11 -3.24 -12.32 19.38
N SER A 12 -4.45 -12.16 19.94
CA SER A 12 -4.75 -11.10 20.90
C SER A 12 -3.84 -11.17 22.13
N TYR A 13 -3.64 -12.39 22.65
CA TYR A 13 -2.73 -12.62 23.77
C TYR A 13 -1.28 -12.23 23.42
N VAL A 14 -0.73 -12.72 22.31
CA VAL A 14 0.65 -12.44 21.90
C VAL A 14 0.86 -10.96 21.63
N MET A 15 -0.11 -10.30 20.97
CA MET A 15 -0.04 -8.86 20.72
C MET A 15 -0.08 -8.02 22.01
N SER A 16 -0.82 -8.46 23.04
CA SER A 16 -0.84 -7.78 24.34
C SER A 16 0.51 -7.83 25.08
N LYS A 17 1.35 -8.83 24.81
CA LYS A 17 2.67 -9.03 25.43
C LYS A 17 3.82 -8.41 24.61
N LEU A 18 3.53 -7.81 23.46
CA LEU A 18 4.53 -7.05 22.71
C LEU A 18 4.88 -5.78 23.50
N PRO A 19 6.17 -5.40 23.61
CA PRO A 19 6.56 -4.14 24.21
C PRO A 19 5.92 -3.03 23.38
N SER A 20 4.91 -2.38 23.96
CA SER A 20 4.27 -1.23 23.35
C SER A 20 5.32 -0.12 23.24
N ILE A 21 5.87 0.06 22.05
CA ILE A 21 6.75 1.19 21.71
C ILE A 21 5.83 2.41 21.52
N GLY A 22 5.17 2.81 22.61
CA GLY A 22 4.56 4.12 22.78
C GLY A 22 5.46 4.94 23.72
N PRO A 23 5.36 6.29 23.71
CA PRO A 23 6.04 7.08 24.72
C PRO A 23 5.58 6.56 26.08
N LYS A 24 6.55 6.13 26.90
CA LYS A 24 6.28 5.93 28.33
C LYS A 24 5.77 7.27 28.84
N HIS A 25 4.47 7.35 29.13
CA HIS A 25 4.00 8.30 30.12
C HIS A 25 4.66 7.91 31.44
N ALA A 26 5.88 8.40 31.64
CA ALA A 26 6.34 8.78 32.97
C ALA A 26 5.48 10.00 33.36
N SER A 27 4.21 9.75 33.65
CA SER A 27 3.39 10.68 34.38
C SER A 27 3.63 10.32 35.84
N ASP A 28 4.74 10.85 36.34
CA ASP A 28 4.86 11.27 37.73
C ASP A 28 3.69 12.25 37.96
N VAL A 29 2.57 11.72 38.44
CA VAL A 29 1.40 12.53 38.82
C VAL A 29 1.16 12.24 40.29
N GLU A 30 1.60 13.20 41.09
CA GLU A 30 0.97 13.64 42.33
C GLU A 30 -0.46 13.09 42.48
N PHE A 31 -0.61 12.16 43.42
CA PHE A 31 -1.87 11.51 43.74
C PHE A 31 -2.85 12.53 44.33
N ASP A 32 -3.86 12.93 43.55
CA ASP A 32 -5.05 13.57 44.08
C ASP A 32 -6.00 12.51 44.67
N ILE A 33 -6.31 12.63 45.95
CA ILE A 33 -6.89 11.59 46.82
C ILE A 33 -8.43 11.52 46.73
N GLU A 34 -9.10 12.43 46.01
CA GLU A 34 -10.59 12.50 46.00
C GLU A 34 -11.29 11.90 44.77
N GLN A 35 -10.58 11.35 43.79
CA GLN A 35 -11.23 10.78 42.60
C GLN A 35 -11.47 9.26 42.77
N PRO A 36 -12.74 8.78 42.83
CA PRO A 36 -12.99 7.34 42.89
C PRO A 36 -12.45 6.68 41.63
N ARG A 37 -11.57 5.70 41.83
CA ARG A 37 -10.99 4.86 40.77
C ARG A 37 -12.10 4.41 39.81
N PRO A 38 -12.05 4.74 38.50
CA PRO A 38 -12.97 4.13 37.56
C PRO A 38 -12.81 2.61 37.67
N PRO A 39 -13.91 1.83 37.75
CA PRO A 39 -13.81 0.39 37.85
C PRO A 39 -12.93 -0.08 36.69
N ALA A 40 -11.92 -0.89 37.03
CA ALA A 40 -10.95 -1.42 36.10
C ALA A 40 -11.68 -1.84 34.81
N ALA A 41 -11.34 -1.19 33.69
CA ALA A 41 -11.77 -1.65 32.40
C ALA A 41 -11.43 -3.14 32.33
N SER A 42 -12.47 -3.94 32.17
CA SER A 42 -12.46 -5.38 32.29
C SER A 42 -11.25 -5.98 31.58
N THR A 43 -10.30 -6.46 32.37
CA THR A 43 -9.24 -7.34 31.88
C THR A 43 -9.87 -8.73 31.76
N GLU A 44 -10.58 -8.97 30.66
CA GLU A 44 -11.09 -10.28 30.24
C GLU A 44 -10.32 -10.65 28.96
N PRO A 45 -9.84 -11.89 28.68
CA PRO A 45 -9.71 -13.11 29.47
C PRO A 45 -8.27 -13.67 29.38
N SER A 46 -7.23 -12.85 29.59
CA SER A 46 -5.84 -13.31 29.38
C SER A 46 -5.43 -14.44 30.34
N PHE A 47 -5.98 -14.46 31.56
CA PHE A 47 -5.71 -15.51 32.55
C PHE A 47 -6.32 -16.87 32.16
N ASP A 48 -7.46 -16.90 31.47
CA ASP A 48 -8.08 -18.16 31.00
C ASP A 48 -7.26 -18.84 29.90
N LEU A 49 -6.56 -18.07 29.06
CA LEU A 49 -5.76 -18.64 27.98
C LEU A 49 -4.46 -19.27 28.52
N GLU A 50 -3.83 -18.64 29.51
CA GLU A 50 -2.63 -19.16 30.17
C GLU A 50 -2.93 -20.50 30.88
N ASP A 51 -4.11 -20.65 31.50
CA ASP A 51 -4.55 -21.91 32.12
C ASP A 51 -4.93 -22.99 31.09
N ARG A 52 -5.59 -22.60 29.98
CA ARG A 52 -5.95 -23.53 28.89
C ARG A 52 -4.74 -23.98 28.09
N MET A 53 -3.69 -23.17 28.04
CA MET A 53 -2.55 -23.37 27.16
C MET A 53 -1.22 -23.08 27.90
N PRO A 54 -0.80 -23.93 28.85
CA PRO A 54 0.29 -23.63 29.77
C PRO A 54 1.64 -23.37 29.10
N GLN A 55 1.86 -23.92 27.90
CA GLN A 55 3.10 -23.73 27.14
C GLN A 55 3.21 -22.36 26.46
N LEU A 56 2.13 -21.57 26.41
CA LEU A 56 2.19 -20.16 26.03
C LEU A 56 3.00 -19.32 27.03
N THR A 57 3.37 -19.87 28.19
CA THR A 57 4.25 -19.25 29.19
C THR A 57 5.74 -19.48 28.89
N ASP A 58 6.08 -20.42 28.00
CA ASP A 58 7.49 -20.69 27.65
C ASP A 58 8.07 -19.49 26.86
N PRO A 59 9.16 -18.86 27.33
CA PRO A 59 9.78 -17.73 26.66
C PRO A 59 10.22 -18.03 25.22
N LYS A 60 10.58 -19.28 24.89
CA LYS A 60 10.95 -19.67 23.53
C LYS A 60 9.74 -19.68 22.59
N VAL A 61 8.62 -20.20 23.07
CA VAL A 61 7.35 -20.23 22.32
C VAL A 61 6.84 -18.81 22.11
N ILE A 62 6.84 -17.98 23.15
CA ILE A 62 6.46 -16.56 23.05
C ILE A 62 7.37 -15.82 22.05
N ALA A 63 8.68 -16.06 22.05
CA ALA A 63 9.60 -15.41 21.11
C ALA A 63 9.29 -15.77 19.65
N ALA A 64 9.06 -17.06 19.36
CA ALA A 64 8.68 -17.54 18.03
C ALA A 64 7.33 -16.93 17.57
N MET A 65 6.34 -16.90 18.47
CA MET A 65 5.04 -16.29 18.21
C MET A 65 5.13 -14.78 17.97
N ARG A 66 5.94 -14.06 18.75
CA ARG A 66 6.18 -12.62 18.55
C ARG A 66 6.82 -12.33 17.20
N SER A 67 7.74 -13.18 16.75
CA SER A 67 8.31 -13.09 15.40
C SER A 67 7.23 -13.28 14.33
N ALA A 68 6.39 -14.31 14.48
CA ALA A 68 5.29 -14.60 13.55
C ALA A 68 4.23 -13.48 13.47
N VAL A 69 4.07 -12.67 14.52
CA VAL A 69 3.09 -11.58 14.60
C VAL A 69 3.69 -10.20 14.27
N SER A 70 5.00 -10.12 14.04
CA SER A 70 5.67 -8.85 13.73
C SER A 70 5.04 -8.14 12.53
N GLU A 71 4.79 -8.87 11.43
CA GLU A 71 4.16 -8.32 10.21
C GLU A 71 2.74 -7.80 10.49
N VAL A 72 1.95 -8.54 11.28
CA VAL A 72 0.61 -8.12 11.72
C VAL A 72 0.66 -6.82 12.51
N SER A 73 1.65 -6.68 13.41
CA SER A 73 1.83 -5.47 14.22
C SER A 73 2.22 -4.25 13.37
N GLN A 74 3.05 -4.44 12.34
CA GLN A 74 3.44 -3.41 11.41
C GLN A 74 2.27 -2.98 10.53
N ALA A 75 1.54 -3.92 9.95
CA ALA A 75 0.34 -3.66 9.17
C ALA A 75 -0.72 -2.90 9.98
N ARG A 76 -0.92 -3.28 11.26
CA ARG A 76 -1.78 -2.54 12.20
C ARG A 76 -1.34 -1.09 12.37
N SER A 77 -0.03 -0.85 12.50
CA SER A 77 0.52 0.49 12.64
C SER A 77 0.23 1.35 11.42
N VAL A 78 0.40 0.80 10.21
CA VAL A 78 0.10 1.50 8.95
C VAL A 78 -1.39 1.80 8.84
N LEU A 79 -2.26 0.82 9.06
CA LEU A 79 -3.71 1.01 9.01
C LEU A 79 -4.20 2.06 10.00
N LYS A 80 -3.60 2.12 11.20
CA LYS A 80 -3.92 3.15 12.19
C LYS A 80 -3.63 4.57 11.68
N THR A 81 -2.64 4.75 10.79
CA THR A 81 -2.37 6.05 10.16
C THR A 81 -3.32 6.37 9.01
N LEU A 82 -3.87 5.35 8.35
CA LEU A 82 -4.80 5.49 7.24
C LEU A 82 -6.24 5.79 7.69
N GLY A 83 -6.56 5.48 8.95
CA GLY A 83 -7.84 5.77 9.57
C GLY A 83 -8.76 4.56 9.64
N ASP A 84 -10.03 4.82 9.92
CA ASP A 84 -11.04 3.77 10.04
C ASP A 84 -11.43 3.21 8.66
N ARG A 85 -11.96 1.98 8.69
CA ARG A 85 -12.45 1.31 7.49
C ARG A 85 -13.65 2.09 6.92
N PRO A 86 -13.65 2.43 5.62
CA PRO A 86 -14.82 2.98 4.94
C PRO A 86 -16.02 2.04 5.08
N ASP A 87 -17.22 2.61 5.17
CA ASP A 87 -18.43 1.81 5.07
C ASP A 87 -18.66 1.34 3.62
N HIS A 88 -19.49 0.30 3.46
CA HIS A 88 -19.79 -0.29 2.15
C HIS A 88 -20.45 0.71 1.19
N GLU A 89 -21.28 1.63 1.69
CA GLU A 89 -21.94 2.67 0.90
C GLU A 89 -20.93 3.65 0.31
N ALA A 90 -19.90 4.04 1.07
CA ALA A 90 -18.82 4.90 0.61
C ALA A 90 -17.99 4.21 -0.48
N VAL A 91 -17.74 2.91 -0.33
CA VAL A 91 -17.03 2.09 -1.34
C VAL A 91 -17.86 2.01 -2.64
N ASP A 92 -19.16 1.74 -2.55
CA ASP A 92 -20.04 1.65 -3.71
C ASP A 92 -20.23 3.01 -4.40
N THR A 93 -20.33 4.08 -3.61
CA THR A 93 -20.32 5.45 -4.12
C THR A 93 -19.02 5.76 -4.85
N ALA A 94 -17.87 5.37 -4.30
CA ALA A 94 -16.57 5.56 -4.93
C ALA A 94 -16.46 4.80 -6.26
N LYS A 95 -16.92 3.55 -6.31
CA LYS A 95 -17.00 2.75 -7.55
C LYS A 95 -17.90 3.39 -8.59
N SER A 96 -19.08 3.86 -8.18
CA SER A 96 -20.03 4.57 -9.06
C SER A 96 -19.39 5.84 -9.62
N LYS A 97 -18.70 6.64 -8.78
CA LYS A 97 -18.02 7.86 -9.21
C LYS A 97 -16.86 7.60 -10.16
N LEU A 98 -16.11 6.51 -9.99
CA LEU A 98 -15.09 6.10 -10.95
C LEU A 98 -15.69 5.81 -12.33
N ALA A 99 -16.79 5.07 -12.38
CA ALA A 99 -17.50 4.79 -13.63
C ALA A 99 -18.05 6.07 -14.29
N GLU A 100 -18.56 7.01 -13.48
CA GLU A 100 -19.02 8.32 -13.97
C GLU A 100 -17.86 9.11 -14.60
N ILE A 101 -16.69 9.17 -13.95
CA ILE A 101 -15.51 9.84 -14.46
C ILE A 101 -15.03 9.19 -15.76
N GLU A 102 -15.02 7.87 -15.84
CA GLU A 102 -14.62 7.14 -17.05
C GLU A 102 -15.58 7.41 -18.22
N SER A 103 -16.90 7.43 -17.96
CA SER A 103 -17.91 7.82 -18.96
C SER A 103 -17.70 9.26 -19.43
N LYS A 104 -17.44 10.19 -18.51
CA LYS A 104 -17.20 11.59 -18.83
C LYS A 104 -15.92 11.77 -19.66
N LEU A 105 -14.83 11.14 -19.26
CA LEU A 105 -13.56 11.18 -19.99
C LEU A 105 -13.74 10.62 -21.40
N SER A 106 -14.43 9.49 -21.55
CA SER A 106 -14.71 8.90 -22.87
C SER A 106 -15.43 9.89 -23.79
N LYS A 107 -16.47 10.57 -23.29
CA LYS A 107 -17.21 11.58 -24.07
C LYS A 107 -16.33 12.77 -24.45
N GLN A 108 -15.50 13.25 -23.52
CA GLN A 108 -14.57 14.36 -23.78
C GLN A 108 -13.52 13.99 -24.83
N LEU A 109 -12.97 12.77 -24.77
CA LEU A 109 -11.99 12.31 -25.75
C LEU A 109 -12.62 12.13 -27.14
N GLU A 110 -13.85 11.61 -27.21
CA GLU A 110 -14.62 11.54 -28.46
C GLU A 110 -14.85 12.93 -29.07
N GLU A 111 -15.26 13.91 -28.27
CA GLU A 111 -15.45 15.30 -28.69
C GLU A 111 -14.15 15.91 -29.26
N ILE A 112 -13.02 15.66 -28.61
CA ILE A 112 -11.70 16.15 -29.06
C ILE A 112 -11.33 15.53 -30.41
N VAL A 113 -11.53 14.22 -30.58
CA VAL A 113 -11.21 13.51 -31.83
C VAL A 113 -12.09 13.96 -32.99
N LEU A 114 -13.37 14.25 -32.74
CA LEU A 114 -14.33 14.70 -33.76
C LEU A 114 -14.25 16.20 -34.07
N SER A 115 -13.47 16.98 -33.30
CA SER A 115 -13.38 18.42 -33.47
C SER A 115 -12.74 18.81 -34.82
N PRO A 116 -13.45 19.55 -35.69
CA PRO A 116 -12.90 19.95 -36.98
C PRO A 116 -11.79 21.00 -36.80
N ARG A 117 -10.77 20.93 -37.68
CA ARG A 117 -9.70 21.93 -37.71
C ARG A 117 -10.23 23.28 -38.22
N PRO A 118 -10.01 24.40 -37.48
CA PRO A 118 -10.30 25.75 -37.96
C PRO A 118 -9.51 26.12 -39.23
N ALA A 119 -10.05 26.99 -40.09
CA ALA A 119 -9.41 27.35 -41.36
C ALA A 119 -8.14 28.20 -41.16
N GLU A 120 -8.07 28.94 -40.05
CA GLU A 120 -7.05 29.92 -39.74
C GLU A 120 -5.82 29.33 -39.03
N VAL A 121 -5.91 28.09 -38.53
CA VAL A 121 -4.88 27.46 -37.69
C VAL A 121 -4.05 26.48 -38.52
N GLU A 122 -2.72 26.52 -38.35
CA GLU A 122 -1.83 25.58 -39.02
C GLU A 122 -2.13 24.13 -38.60
N ARG A 123 -1.95 23.17 -39.51
CA ARG A 123 -2.23 21.75 -39.22
C ARG A 123 -1.41 21.22 -38.03
N LEU A 124 -0.14 21.61 -37.93
CA LEU A 124 0.76 21.10 -36.90
C LEU A 124 0.36 21.66 -35.52
N GLU A 125 0.09 22.96 -35.46
CA GLU A 125 -0.43 23.63 -34.26
C GLU A 125 -1.76 23.02 -33.81
N TRP A 126 -2.69 22.76 -34.73
CA TRP A 126 -3.96 22.11 -34.41
C TRP A 126 -3.78 20.72 -33.81
N ARG A 127 -2.86 19.91 -34.36
CA ARG A 127 -2.56 18.58 -33.82
C ARG A 127 -1.93 18.66 -32.43
N SER A 128 -1.03 19.62 -32.22
CA SER A 128 -0.42 19.87 -30.91
C SER A 128 -1.50 20.26 -29.89
N HIS A 129 -2.40 21.17 -30.25
CA HIS A 129 -3.49 21.62 -29.40
C HIS A 129 -4.46 20.47 -29.04
N LEU A 130 -4.84 19.61 -30.00
CA LEU A 130 -5.68 18.44 -29.70
C LEU A 130 -4.99 17.46 -28.74
N ALA A 131 -3.70 17.19 -28.95
CA ALA A 131 -2.92 16.31 -28.08
C ALA A 131 -2.78 16.88 -26.65
N GLU A 132 -2.59 18.19 -26.54
CA GLU A 132 -2.56 18.89 -25.24
C GLU A 132 -3.91 18.81 -24.53
N LYS A 133 -5.01 19.11 -25.22
CA LYS A 133 -6.38 19.01 -24.67
C LYS A 133 -6.77 17.60 -24.24
N GLU A 134 -6.36 16.59 -25.02
CA GLU A 134 -6.53 15.17 -24.69
C GLU A 134 -5.75 14.80 -23.44
N LYS A 135 -4.47 15.20 -23.37
CA LYS A 135 -3.61 14.98 -22.20
C LYS A 135 -4.19 15.65 -20.95
N GLU A 136 -4.56 16.92 -21.04
CA GLU A 136 -5.19 17.64 -19.93
C GLU A 136 -6.46 16.96 -19.43
N SER A 137 -7.30 16.48 -20.35
CA SER A 137 -8.53 15.75 -20.00
C SER A 137 -8.21 14.45 -19.24
N ARG A 138 -7.20 13.69 -19.69
CA ARG A 138 -6.74 12.49 -18.99
C ARG A 138 -6.15 12.81 -17.62
N ASP A 139 -5.28 13.82 -17.54
CA ASP A 139 -4.63 14.23 -16.30
C ASP A 139 -5.66 14.72 -15.26
N ALA A 140 -6.67 15.46 -15.71
CA ALA A 140 -7.76 15.92 -14.86
C ALA A 140 -8.64 14.77 -14.36
N ALA A 141 -9.01 13.85 -15.25
CA ALA A 141 -9.77 12.66 -14.87
C ALA A 141 -9.00 11.77 -13.89
N GLU A 142 -7.70 11.57 -14.10
CA GLU A 142 -6.88 10.74 -13.21
C GLU A 142 -6.77 11.36 -11.81
N LYS A 143 -6.57 12.68 -11.70
CA LYS A 143 -6.60 13.37 -10.39
C LYS A 143 -7.91 13.16 -9.65
N GLN A 144 -9.04 13.19 -10.36
CA GLN A 144 -10.35 12.90 -9.76
C GLN A 144 -10.48 11.43 -9.35
N ARG A 145 -10.00 10.50 -10.18
CA ARG A 145 -10.01 9.06 -9.88
C ARG A 145 -9.17 8.72 -8.65
N GLN A 146 -8.02 9.35 -8.47
CA GLN A 146 -7.12 9.10 -7.33
C GLN A 146 -7.82 9.25 -5.98
N MET A 147 -8.72 10.23 -5.84
CA MET A 147 -9.50 10.42 -4.62
C MET A 147 -10.40 9.21 -4.29
N TYR A 148 -11.13 8.70 -5.28
CA TYR A 148 -12.03 7.55 -5.08
C TYR A 148 -11.27 6.22 -5.00
N ARG A 149 -10.17 6.10 -5.75
CA ARG A 149 -9.24 4.97 -5.63
C ARG A 149 -8.64 4.85 -4.24
N ALA A 150 -8.34 5.98 -3.58
CA ALA A 150 -7.84 5.96 -2.22
C ALA A 150 -8.86 5.36 -1.25
N VAL A 151 -10.16 5.69 -1.39
CA VAL A 151 -11.23 5.12 -0.54
C VAL A 151 -11.30 3.59 -0.71
N ILE A 152 -11.33 3.11 -1.96
CA ILE A 152 -11.38 1.67 -2.25
C ILE A 152 -10.13 0.97 -1.72
N SER A 153 -8.95 1.57 -1.93
CA SER A 153 -7.68 1.01 -1.46
C SER A 153 -7.63 0.88 0.07
N VAL A 154 -8.20 1.81 0.83
CA VAL A 154 -8.27 1.69 2.29
C VAL A 154 -9.15 0.51 2.71
N ASP A 155 -10.30 0.30 2.06
CA ASP A 155 -11.14 -0.87 2.33
C ASP A 155 -10.42 -2.19 2.01
N GLU A 156 -9.78 -2.28 0.85
CA GLU A 156 -8.98 -3.44 0.44
C GLU A 156 -7.84 -3.75 1.42
N MET A 157 -7.15 -2.73 1.94
CA MET A 157 -6.11 -2.92 2.96
C MET A 157 -6.68 -3.44 4.29
N HIS A 158 -7.87 -3.00 4.68
CA HIS A 158 -8.56 -3.51 5.86
C HIS A 158 -9.00 -4.96 5.68
N GLU A 159 -9.52 -5.32 4.51
CA GLU A 159 -9.88 -6.70 4.16
C GLU A 159 -8.64 -7.62 4.14
N ALA A 160 -7.55 -7.17 3.52
CA ALA A 160 -6.29 -7.90 3.49
C ALA A 160 -5.71 -8.11 4.91
N TYR A 161 -5.84 -7.11 5.78
CA TYR A 161 -5.44 -7.23 7.18
C TYR A 161 -6.31 -8.21 7.95
N GLU A 162 -7.63 -8.23 7.75
CA GLU A 162 -8.51 -9.23 8.36
C GLU A 162 -8.10 -10.66 7.96
N LYS A 163 -7.74 -10.87 6.70
CA LYS A 163 -7.18 -12.15 6.24
C LYS A 163 -5.85 -12.47 6.93
N MET A 164 -4.95 -11.48 7.03
CA MET A 164 -3.67 -11.64 7.74
C MET A 164 -3.86 -12.01 9.22
N LEU A 165 -4.90 -11.49 9.89
CA LEU A 165 -5.24 -11.90 11.27
C LEU A 165 -5.62 -13.38 11.34
N LYS A 166 -6.44 -13.87 10.41
CA LYS A 166 -6.84 -15.28 10.32
C LYS A 166 -5.64 -16.19 10.06
N ASP A 167 -4.79 -15.81 9.12
CA ASP A 167 -3.59 -16.57 8.77
C ASP A 167 -2.58 -16.59 9.93
N ALA A 168 -2.43 -15.47 10.64
CA ALA A 168 -1.56 -15.36 11.81
C ALA A 168 -2.07 -16.21 12.98
N GLU A 169 -3.37 -16.20 13.28
CA GLU A 169 -3.94 -17.08 14.32
C GLU A 169 -3.65 -18.55 14.00
N ALA A 170 -3.93 -19.00 12.78
CA ALA A 170 -3.64 -20.37 12.36
C ALA A 170 -2.13 -20.71 12.42
N LYS A 171 -1.24 -19.74 12.17
CA LYS A 171 0.20 -19.93 12.32
C LYS A 171 0.60 -20.06 13.79
N LEU A 172 -0.01 -19.28 14.67
CA LEU A 172 0.23 -19.33 16.11
C LEU A 172 -0.26 -20.66 16.71
N GLU A 173 -1.41 -21.15 16.29
CA GLU A 173 -1.92 -22.49 16.66
C GLU A 173 -0.90 -23.57 16.32
N ARG A 174 -0.35 -23.56 15.10
CA ARG A 174 0.69 -24.52 14.68
C ARG A 174 1.96 -24.44 15.52
N ILE A 175 2.43 -23.22 15.85
CA ILE A 175 3.61 -23.03 16.71
C ILE A 175 3.35 -23.62 18.10
N TYR A 176 2.15 -23.41 18.64
CA TYR A 176 1.74 -23.96 19.92
C TYR A 176 1.66 -25.50 19.86
N GLU A 177 1.00 -26.08 18.86
CA GLU A 177 0.89 -27.53 18.69
C GLU A 177 2.26 -28.22 18.56
N ALA A 178 3.20 -27.58 17.85
CA ALA A 178 4.57 -28.06 17.72
C ALA A 178 5.29 -28.11 19.08
N ALA A 179 5.15 -27.05 19.88
CA ALA A 179 5.66 -26.99 21.25
C ALA A 179 5.04 -28.09 22.13
N VAL A 180 3.72 -28.32 22.02
CA VAL A 180 3.00 -29.34 22.79
C VAL A 180 3.47 -30.74 22.45
N THR A 181 3.72 -31.00 21.17
CA THR A 181 4.16 -32.30 20.67
C THR A 181 5.65 -32.55 20.91
N GLY A 182 6.40 -31.58 21.47
CA GLY A 182 7.85 -31.65 21.64
C GLY A 182 8.62 -31.70 20.31
N ARG A 183 7.94 -31.39 19.21
CA ARG A 183 8.54 -31.27 17.87
C ARG A 183 9.05 -29.83 17.80
N GLY A 184 10.33 -29.63 18.09
CA GLY A 184 10.95 -28.31 18.15
C GLY A 184 10.48 -27.43 16.98
N VAL A 185 10.15 -26.17 17.28
CA VAL A 185 9.55 -25.19 16.36
C VAL A 185 10.25 -25.30 15.01
N VAL A 186 9.58 -25.93 14.04
CA VAL A 186 10.08 -25.96 12.69
C VAL A 186 9.89 -24.54 12.20
N GLU A 187 11.00 -23.83 12.04
CA GLU A 187 11.03 -22.66 11.19
C GLU A 187 10.60 -23.16 9.81
N GLU A 188 9.33 -22.94 9.47
CA GLU A 188 8.87 -22.97 8.08
C GLU A 188 9.60 -21.84 7.36
N GLU A 189 10.84 -22.15 6.97
CA GLU A 189 11.59 -21.44 5.97
C GLU A 189 10.87 -21.66 4.64
N GLY A 190 10.23 -20.61 4.13
CA GLY A 190 10.06 -20.43 2.68
C GLY A 190 9.12 -21.38 1.93
N GLY A 191 7.84 -21.45 2.33
CA GLY A 191 6.77 -21.94 1.46
C GLY A 191 6.25 -20.86 0.51
N SER A 192 7.04 -20.53 -0.52
CA SER A 192 6.71 -19.76 -1.73
C SER A 192 5.28 -19.20 -1.84
N ARG A 193 5.08 -17.94 -1.39
CA ARG A 193 4.18 -17.05 -2.11
C ARG A 193 4.81 -16.87 -3.48
N GLU A 194 4.28 -17.61 -4.44
CA GLU A 194 4.52 -17.44 -5.86
C GLU A 194 4.24 -15.97 -6.17
N VAL A 195 5.29 -15.15 -6.11
CA VAL A 195 5.30 -13.88 -6.79
C VAL A 195 5.20 -14.31 -8.24
N VAL A 196 4.01 -14.22 -8.81
CA VAL A 196 3.82 -14.11 -10.24
C VAL A 196 4.51 -12.80 -10.61
N ASN A 197 5.85 -12.85 -10.66
CA ASN A 197 6.69 -11.86 -11.28
C ASN A 197 6.86 -12.29 -12.73
N GLU A 198 5.72 -12.46 -13.40
CA GLU A 198 5.67 -12.35 -14.86
C GLU A 198 5.73 -10.84 -15.17
N VAL A 199 6.86 -10.24 -14.78
CA VAL A 199 7.29 -8.98 -15.38
C VAL A 199 7.64 -9.37 -16.80
N SER A 200 6.75 -8.99 -17.72
CA SER A 200 6.95 -9.09 -19.15
C SER A 200 8.35 -8.56 -19.50
N GLU A 201 9.16 -9.41 -20.14
CA GLU A 201 10.47 -9.06 -20.72
C GLU A 201 10.41 -7.83 -21.65
N GLU A 202 9.19 -7.43 -22.05
CA GLU A 202 8.92 -6.23 -22.85
C GLU A 202 9.29 -4.91 -22.14
N VAL A 203 9.17 -4.81 -20.80
CA VAL A 203 9.41 -3.53 -20.09
C VAL A 203 10.91 -3.29 -19.81
N VAL A 204 11.69 -4.36 -19.64
CA VAL A 204 13.16 -4.28 -19.48
C VAL A 204 13.82 -3.86 -20.80
N GLY A 205 13.27 -4.29 -21.94
CA GLY A 205 13.71 -3.84 -23.27
C GLY A 205 13.57 -2.33 -23.48
N ILE A 206 12.46 -1.73 -23.04
CA ILE A 206 12.19 -0.30 -23.20
C ILE A 206 13.14 0.56 -22.34
N LEU A 207 13.45 0.11 -21.11
CA LEU A 207 14.35 0.86 -20.22
C LEU A 207 15.82 0.79 -20.67
N GLN A 208 16.22 -0.30 -21.35
CA GLN A 208 17.57 -0.45 -21.88
C GLN A 208 17.77 0.27 -23.22
N GLU A 209 16.72 0.41 -24.04
CA GLU A 209 16.75 1.21 -25.27
C GLU A 209 16.86 2.71 -24.99
N ALA A 210 16.27 3.20 -23.89
CA ALA A 210 16.38 4.61 -23.48
C ALA A 210 17.77 4.99 -22.92
N SER A 211 18.55 4.03 -22.43
CA SER A 211 19.86 4.30 -21.81
C SER A 211 21.06 4.11 -22.75
N GLY A 212 20.84 3.75 -24.02
CA GLY A 212 21.87 3.10 -24.82
C GLY A 212 22.01 3.51 -26.29
N LYS A 213 21.86 4.78 -26.68
CA LYS A 213 22.57 5.28 -27.89
C LYS A 213 22.65 6.81 -28.04
N GLY A 214 23.83 7.29 -27.66
CA GLY A 214 24.62 8.32 -28.31
C GLY A 214 23.93 9.25 -29.31
N LEU A 215 23.82 10.50 -28.90
CA LEU A 215 23.76 11.68 -29.77
C LEU A 215 24.76 11.53 -30.93
N PRO A 216 24.34 11.66 -32.21
CA PRO A 216 25.31 11.84 -33.27
C PRO A 216 25.99 13.20 -33.07
N SER A 217 27.26 13.16 -32.67
CA SER A 217 28.17 14.29 -32.68
C SER A 217 28.10 14.95 -34.05
N ARG A 218 27.49 16.13 -34.06
CA ARG A 218 27.39 17.07 -35.17
C ARG A 218 28.80 17.33 -35.70
N THR A 219 29.16 16.65 -36.78
CA THR A 219 30.42 16.83 -37.48
C THR A 219 30.54 18.29 -37.89
N PHE A 220 31.68 18.87 -37.56
CA PHE A 220 32.05 20.24 -37.87
C PHE A 220 31.79 20.58 -39.34
N ILE A 221 31.10 21.69 -39.54
CA ILE A 221 31.12 22.44 -40.79
C ILE A 221 32.56 22.90 -41.00
N SER A 222 33.23 22.37 -42.02
CA SER A 222 34.40 23.01 -42.62
C SER A 222 34.02 23.40 -44.03
N VAL A 223 33.43 24.60 -44.18
CA VAL A 223 33.25 25.22 -45.49
C VAL A 223 34.64 25.60 -45.99
N ASN A 224 35.12 24.85 -46.98
CA ASN A 224 36.31 25.19 -47.73
C ASN A 224 35.94 26.32 -48.70
N PHE A 225 36.46 27.52 -48.46
CA PHE A 225 36.24 28.70 -49.31
C PHE A 225 37.54 29.00 -50.06
N PRO A 226 37.64 28.71 -51.38
CA PRO A 226 38.73 29.21 -52.18
C PRO A 226 38.28 30.46 -52.94
N GLY A 227 38.92 31.60 -52.61
CA GLY A 227 39.29 32.61 -53.59
C GLY A 227 38.25 33.65 -53.97
N PHE A 228 38.29 34.80 -53.31
CA PHE A 228 38.16 36.09 -54.01
C PHE A 228 38.92 37.18 -53.23
N HIS A 229 40.20 37.34 -53.53
CA HIS A 229 40.95 38.54 -53.16
C HIS A 229 40.74 39.60 -54.23
N ARG A 230 40.11 40.71 -53.82
CA ARG A 230 40.17 41.99 -54.52
C ARG A 230 41.62 42.49 -54.51
N GLY A 231 42.19 42.66 -55.69
CA GLY A 231 43.29 43.59 -55.92
C GLY A 231 42.71 44.87 -56.53
N LEU A 232 43.00 46.00 -55.86
CA LEU A 232 43.09 47.40 -56.29
C LEU A 232 42.25 47.85 -57.51
#